data_AF-A0AAN7YJV5-F1
#
_entry.id   AF-A0AAN7YJV5-F1
#
_cell.length_a   1.000
_cell.length_b   1.000
_cell.length_c   1.000
_cell.angle_alpha   90.00
_cell.angle_beta   90.00
_cell.angle_gamma   90.00
#
_symmetry.space_group_name_H-M   'P 1'
#
loop_
_entity.id
_entity.type
_entity.pdbx_description
1 polymer ?
#
loop_
_entity_poly.entity_id
_entity_poly.type
_entity_poly.pdbx_seq_one_letter_code
_entity_poly.pdbx_strand_id
1 'polypeptide(L)'
;MVGQVIGAPLYVFFEIRYRKKIARLGVVVTPETRLEPALWAAIFMPVGLFWLAFTTYDSIHWAVGVVGTILFGMGNVLISISMTNYLISIYSIFAATASATNALARATFAFTFPLFTSHMYHNLGPAWASAIPAFLALAFAPLPFLLLKFGSTLRARSRFANEAKARLAKLEEVRKKVDEKFEEKHAAVEKPVEIDSAGGSSA
;
A
#
# COMPACT_ATOMS: atom_id res chain seq x y z
N MET A 1 -17.65 -7.73 2.09
CA MET A 1 -16.71 -8.62 2.81
C MET A 1 -16.25 -9.80 1.94
N VAL A 2 -17.17 -10.55 1.32
CA VAL A 2 -16.84 -11.71 0.45
C VAL A 2 -15.80 -11.39 -0.64
N GLY A 3 -15.98 -10.29 -1.38
CA GLY A 3 -15.00 -9.88 -2.40
C GLY A 3 -13.60 -9.55 -1.87
N GLN A 4 -13.49 -9.06 -0.62
CA GLN A 4 -12.18 -8.77 0.00
C GLN A 4 -11.48 -10.05 0.43
N VAL A 5 -12.24 -11.03 0.96
CA VAL A 5 -11.72 -12.34 1.34
C VAL A 5 -11.19 -13.10 0.13
N ILE A 6 -11.82 -12.95 -1.04
CA ILE A 6 -11.34 -13.53 -2.31
C ILE A 6 -10.16 -12.74 -2.89
N GLY A 7 -10.17 -11.42 -2.77
CA GLY A 7 -9.10 -10.56 -3.27
C GLY A 7 -7.77 -10.70 -2.52
N ALA A 8 -7.79 -11.04 -1.23
CA ALA A 8 -6.57 -11.19 -0.43
C ALA A 8 -5.66 -12.37 -0.92
N PRO A 9 -6.18 -13.60 -1.15
CA PRO A 9 -5.41 -14.67 -1.78
C PRO A 9 -4.86 -14.31 -3.16
N LEU A 10 -5.64 -13.60 -3.98
CA LEU A 10 -5.17 -13.11 -5.28
C LEU A 10 -3.99 -12.15 -5.13
N TYR A 11 -4.06 -11.22 -4.18
CA TYR A 11 -2.94 -10.35 -3.87
C TYR A 11 -1.70 -11.13 -3.39
N VAL A 12 -1.88 -12.09 -2.47
CA VAL A 12 -0.79 -12.96 -1.99
C VAL A 12 -0.17 -13.74 -3.13
N PHE A 13 -0.96 -14.24 -4.08
CA PHE A 13 -0.47 -14.90 -5.27
C PHE A 13 0.43 -13.99 -6.13
N PHE A 14 0.01 -12.75 -6.36
CA PHE A 14 0.85 -11.74 -7.03
C PHE A 14 2.14 -11.46 -6.25
N GLU A 15 2.06 -11.36 -4.93
CA GLU A 15 3.23 -11.12 -4.07
C GLU A 15 4.22 -12.29 -4.09
N ILE A 16 3.74 -13.53 -4.10
CA ILE A 16 4.60 -14.72 -4.24
C ILE A 16 5.30 -14.72 -5.60
N ARG A 17 4.57 -14.42 -6.68
CA ARG A 17 5.14 -14.28 -8.03
C ARG A 17 6.21 -13.19 -8.07
N TYR A 18 5.93 -12.06 -7.43
CA TYR A 18 6.87 -10.94 -7.28
C TYR A 18 8.14 -11.36 -6.53
N ARG A 19 8.02 -11.96 -5.34
CA ARG A 19 9.16 -12.46 -4.54
C ARG A 19 10.01 -13.47 -5.31
N LYS A 20 9.38 -14.40 -6.03
CA LYS A 20 10.07 -15.36 -6.91
C LYS A 20 10.78 -14.69 -8.10
N LYS A 21 10.35 -13.52 -8.54
CA LYS A 21 10.99 -12.73 -9.60
C LYS A 21 12.22 -12.01 -9.05
N ILE A 22 12.13 -11.45 -7.83
CA ILE A 22 13.30 -10.88 -7.11
C ILE A 22 14.39 -11.94 -6.91
N ALA A 23 14.02 -13.10 -6.36
CA ALA A 23 14.97 -14.17 -6.05
C ALA A 23 15.70 -14.71 -7.29
N ARG A 24 15.08 -14.63 -8.48
CA ARG A 24 15.69 -15.08 -9.74
C ARG A 24 16.59 -14.03 -10.39
N LEU A 25 16.27 -12.75 -10.26
CA LEU A 25 16.99 -11.68 -10.94
C LEU A 25 18.09 -11.06 -10.06
N GLY A 26 18.01 -11.18 -8.73
CA GLY A 26 19.03 -10.62 -7.81
C GLY A 26 19.12 -9.09 -7.82
N VAL A 27 18.27 -8.39 -8.58
CA VAL A 27 18.27 -6.93 -8.72
C VAL A 27 17.32 -6.31 -7.69
N VAL A 28 17.71 -5.17 -7.12
CA VAL A 28 16.84 -4.32 -6.29
C VAL A 28 15.63 -3.89 -7.13
N VAL A 29 14.47 -4.46 -6.81
CA VAL A 29 13.29 -4.26 -7.66
C VAL A 29 12.70 -2.88 -7.45
N THR A 30 12.47 -2.20 -8.57
CA THR A 30 11.80 -0.90 -8.66
C THR A 30 10.42 -0.99 -7.99
N PRO A 31 10.12 -0.12 -7.01
CA PRO A 31 8.86 -0.15 -6.26
C PRO A 31 7.59 -0.01 -7.11
N GLU A 32 7.73 0.40 -8.36
CA GLU A 32 6.74 0.42 -9.43
C GLU A 32 6.19 -0.99 -9.73
N THR A 33 6.99 -2.04 -9.55
CA THR A 33 6.54 -3.43 -9.76
C THR A 33 5.49 -3.85 -8.71
N ARG A 34 5.41 -3.15 -7.56
CA ARG A 34 4.34 -3.37 -6.58
C ARG A 34 3.00 -2.75 -7.01
N LEU A 35 2.96 -1.96 -8.09
CA LEU A 35 1.75 -1.38 -8.67
C LEU A 35 1.04 -2.35 -9.65
N GLU A 36 1.63 -3.49 -10.01
CA GLU A 36 0.99 -4.48 -10.89
C GLU A 36 -0.43 -4.89 -10.43
N PRO A 37 -0.70 -5.15 -9.13
CA PRO A 37 -2.06 -5.45 -8.66
C PRO A 37 -3.03 -4.26 -8.79
N ALA A 38 -2.54 -3.02 -8.76
CA ALA A 38 -3.38 -1.83 -8.93
C ALA A 38 -3.89 -1.68 -10.37
N LEU A 39 -3.18 -2.23 -11.37
CA LEU A 39 -3.67 -2.27 -12.76
C LEU A 39 -4.92 -3.14 -12.90
N TRP A 40 -4.92 -4.31 -12.25
CA TRP A 40 -6.08 -5.19 -12.23
C TRP A 40 -7.24 -4.55 -11.46
N ALA A 41 -6.95 -3.88 -10.35
CA ALA A 41 -7.95 -3.13 -9.61
C ALA A 41 -8.60 -2.02 -10.46
N ALA A 42 -7.82 -1.33 -11.31
CA ALA A 42 -8.33 -0.28 -12.19
C ALA A 42 -9.35 -0.79 -13.23
N ILE A 43 -9.34 -2.08 -13.53
CA ILE A 43 -10.32 -2.72 -14.42
C ILE A 43 -11.50 -3.25 -13.61
N PHE A 44 -11.24 -4.00 -12.53
CA PHE A 44 -12.29 -4.63 -11.73
C PHE A 44 -13.20 -3.63 -11.02
N MET A 45 -12.66 -2.47 -10.61
CA MET A 45 -13.41 -1.45 -9.88
C MET A 45 -14.52 -0.79 -10.71
N PRO A 46 -14.25 -0.20 -11.91
CA PRO A 46 -15.32 0.33 -12.74
C PRO A 46 -16.26 -0.77 -13.23
N VAL A 47 -15.77 -1.96 -13.59
CA VAL A 47 -16.63 -3.08 -14.02
C VAL A 47 -17.62 -3.48 -12.92
N GLY A 48 -17.16 -3.61 -11.67
CA GLY A 48 -18.04 -3.94 -10.54
C GLY A 48 -19.06 -2.83 -10.22
N LEU A 49 -18.68 -1.56 -10.37
CA LEU A 49 -19.58 -0.42 -10.15
C LEU A 49 -20.61 -0.26 -11.25
N PHE A 50 -20.24 -0.43 -12.53
CA PHE A 50 -21.20 -0.45 -13.62
C PHE A 50 -22.16 -1.63 -13.51
N TRP A 51 -21.64 -2.82 -13.16
CA TRP A 51 -22.48 -3.98 -12.90
C TRP A 51 -23.51 -3.68 -11.82
N LEU A 52 -23.10 -3.07 -10.70
CA LEU A 52 -24.00 -2.68 -9.63
C LEU A 52 -25.06 -1.66 -10.12
N ALA A 53 -24.65 -0.64 -10.86
CA ALA A 53 -25.54 0.41 -11.35
C ALA A 53 -26.65 -0.12 -12.27
N PHE A 54 -26.31 -1.00 -13.21
CA PHE A 54 -27.27 -1.60 -14.14
C PHE A 54 -28.09 -2.75 -13.54
N THR A 55 -27.74 -3.25 -12.34
CA THR A 55 -28.55 -4.24 -11.61
C THR A 55 -29.62 -3.63 -10.70
N THR A 56 -29.77 -2.30 -10.68
CA THR A 56 -30.70 -1.59 -9.79
C THR A 56 -32.17 -1.62 -10.27
N TYR A 57 -32.50 -2.42 -11.28
CA TYR A 57 -33.88 -2.57 -11.74
C TYR A 57 -34.63 -3.62 -10.92
N ASP A 58 -35.89 -3.33 -10.56
CA ASP A 58 -36.74 -4.23 -9.76
C ASP A 58 -37.01 -5.59 -10.43
N SER A 59 -36.78 -5.69 -11.74
CA SER A 59 -36.92 -6.92 -12.53
C SER A 59 -35.74 -7.89 -12.40
N ILE A 60 -34.63 -7.48 -11.78
CA ILE A 60 -33.39 -8.27 -11.71
C ILE A 60 -33.26 -8.91 -10.33
N HIS A 61 -32.94 -10.21 -10.29
CA HIS A 61 -32.73 -10.94 -9.05
C HIS A 61 -31.58 -10.33 -8.23
N TRP A 62 -31.80 -10.07 -6.93
CA TRP A 62 -30.84 -9.40 -6.03
C TRP A 62 -29.43 -10.01 -6.04
N ALA A 63 -29.34 -11.32 -6.28
CA ALA A 63 -28.08 -12.07 -6.38
C ALA A 63 -27.14 -11.50 -7.46
N VAL A 64 -27.67 -10.94 -8.55
CA VAL A 64 -26.87 -10.37 -9.64
C VAL A 64 -26.15 -9.10 -9.18
N GLY A 65 -26.79 -8.27 -8.35
CA GLY A 65 -26.17 -7.11 -7.73
C GLY A 65 -25.07 -7.49 -6.73
N VAL A 66 -25.28 -8.58 -5.99
CA VAL A 66 -24.26 -9.11 -5.05
C VAL A 66 -22.97 -9.48 -5.78
N VAL A 67 -23.05 -10.06 -6.97
CA VAL A 67 -21.87 -10.38 -7.79
C VAL A 67 -21.07 -9.11 -8.15
N GLY A 68 -21.74 -8.00 -8.46
CA GLY A 68 -21.08 -6.71 -8.69
C GLY A 68 -20.29 -6.22 -7.48
N THR A 69 -20.84 -6.38 -6.28
CA THR A 69 -20.15 -6.01 -5.02
C THR A 69 -18.93 -6.88 -4.73
N ILE A 70 -18.91 -8.13 -5.19
CA ILE A 70 -17.75 -9.04 -5.06
C ILE A 70 -16.59 -8.52 -5.91
N LEU A 71 -16.84 -8.18 -7.18
CA LEU A 71 -15.84 -7.62 -8.08
C LEU A 71 -15.31 -6.27 -7.58
N PHE A 72 -16.20 -5.39 -7.12
CA PHE A 72 -15.82 -4.11 -6.52
C PHE A 72 -14.96 -4.31 -5.27
N GLY A 73 -15.36 -5.21 -4.37
CA GLY A 73 -14.61 -5.52 -3.13
C GLY A 73 -13.21 -6.08 -3.41
N MET A 74 -13.07 -6.89 -4.45
CA MET A 74 -11.79 -7.41 -4.93
C MET A 74 -10.90 -6.27 -5.46
N GLY A 75 -11.43 -5.39 -6.31
CA GLY A 75 -10.68 -4.23 -6.79
C GLY A 75 -10.22 -3.32 -5.64
N ASN A 76 -11.11 -3.04 -4.68
CA ASN A 76 -10.81 -2.17 -3.54
C ASN A 76 -9.69 -2.70 -2.64
N VAL A 77 -9.61 -4.02 -2.40
CA VAL A 77 -8.54 -4.59 -1.57
C VAL A 77 -7.19 -4.57 -2.31
N LEU A 78 -7.18 -4.90 -3.61
CA LEU A 78 -5.97 -4.88 -4.44
C LEU A 78 -5.35 -3.47 -4.51
N ILE A 79 -6.17 -2.45 -4.76
CA ILE A 79 -5.66 -1.06 -4.84
C ILE A 79 -5.22 -0.53 -3.48
N SER A 80 -5.95 -0.85 -2.40
CA SER A 80 -5.63 -0.37 -1.05
C SER A 80 -4.30 -0.93 -0.55
N ILE A 81 -4.07 -2.23 -0.74
CA ILE A 81 -2.82 -2.89 -0.33
C ILE A 81 -1.67 -2.42 -1.23
N SER A 82 -1.85 -2.41 -2.55
CA SER A 82 -0.82 -1.97 -3.50
C SER A 82 -0.37 -0.53 -3.24
N MET A 83 -1.31 0.40 -3.04
CA MET A 83 -1.02 1.81 -2.76
C MET A 83 -0.26 1.99 -1.43
N THR A 84 -0.70 1.30 -0.38
CA THR A 84 -0.02 1.36 0.93
C THR A 84 1.40 0.80 0.84
N ASN A 85 1.59 -0.34 0.18
CA ASN A 85 2.90 -0.94 -0.03
C ASN A 85 3.81 -0.08 -0.93
N TYR A 86 3.24 0.63 -1.90
CA TYR A 86 3.97 1.59 -2.73
C TYR A 86 4.43 2.80 -1.91
N LEU A 87 3.55 3.40 -1.11
CA LEU A 87 3.87 4.53 -0.23
C LEU A 87 4.98 4.18 0.78
N ILE A 88 4.89 3.02 1.43
CA ILE A 88 5.93 2.51 2.34
C ILE A 88 7.27 2.37 1.61
N SER A 89 7.25 1.91 0.35
CA SER A 89 8.48 1.67 -0.42
C SER A 89 9.14 2.93 -0.97
N ILE A 90 8.41 4.04 -1.13
CA ILE A 90 8.98 5.33 -1.57
C ILE A 90 9.37 6.20 -0.38
N TYR A 91 8.55 6.20 0.67
CA TYR A 91 8.64 7.14 1.78
C TYR A 91 8.89 6.41 3.10
N SER A 92 9.83 5.47 3.17
CA SER A 92 9.98 4.58 4.34
C SER A 92 10.11 5.32 5.69
N ILE A 93 10.70 6.52 5.73
CA ILE A 93 10.72 7.37 6.94
C ILE A 93 9.37 8.00 7.27
N PHE A 94 8.62 8.44 6.26
CA PHE A 94 7.31 9.05 6.43
C PHE A 94 6.17 8.04 6.18
N ALA A 95 6.47 6.75 6.23
CA ALA A 95 5.56 5.69 5.82
C ALA A 95 4.29 5.66 6.69
N ALA A 96 4.44 5.91 8.00
CA ALA A 96 3.34 5.99 8.94
C ALA A 96 2.37 7.14 8.59
N THR A 97 2.89 8.35 8.42
CA THR A 97 2.09 9.53 8.05
C THR A 97 1.48 9.39 6.65
N ALA A 98 2.25 8.92 5.68
CA ALA A 98 1.76 8.71 4.31
C ALA A 98 0.60 7.71 4.26
N SER A 99 0.70 6.61 5.04
CA SER A 99 -0.37 5.62 5.15
C SER A 99 -1.59 6.18 5.89
N ALA A 100 -1.37 7.01 6.91
CA ALA A 100 -2.44 7.72 7.61
C ALA A 100 -3.18 8.70 6.69
N THR A 101 -2.47 9.49 5.87
CA THR A 101 -3.08 10.39 4.88
C THR A 101 -3.88 9.63 3.83
N ASN A 102 -3.39 8.48 3.36
CA ASN A 102 -4.14 7.61 2.45
C ASN A 102 -5.46 7.12 3.09
N ALA A 103 -5.42 6.74 4.38
CA ALA A 103 -6.62 6.35 5.11
C ALA A 103 -7.57 7.54 5.32
N LEU A 104 -7.04 8.71 5.67
CA LEU A 104 -7.80 9.92 5.90
C LEU A 104 -8.53 10.39 4.63
N ALA A 105 -7.85 10.43 3.48
CA ALA A 105 -8.46 10.80 2.21
C ALA A 105 -9.69 9.93 1.91
N ARG A 106 -9.57 8.61 2.10
CA ARG A 106 -10.69 7.67 1.93
C ARG A 106 -11.82 7.93 2.92
N ALA A 107 -11.49 8.18 4.18
CA ALA A 107 -12.48 8.50 5.22
C ALA A 107 -13.23 9.79 4.91
N THR A 108 -12.55 10.82 4.40
CA THR A 108 -13.17 12.06 3.95
C THR A 108 -14.17 11.80 2.84
N PHE A 109 -13.81 11.04 1.80
CA PHE A 109 -14.77 10.67 0.74
C PHE A 109 -15.95 9.86 1.28
N ALA A 110 -15.72 8.91 2.20
CA ALA A 110 -16.78 8.14 2.82
C ALA A 110 -17.73 8.99 3.67
N PHE A 111 -17.24 10.08 4.27
CA PHE A 111 -18.04 11.04 5.02
C PHE A 111 -18.78 12.03 4.12
N THR A 112 -18.13 12.54 3.07
CA THR A 112 -18.71 13.56 2.18
C THR A 112 -19.76 12.97 1.23
N PHE A 113 -19.56 11.74 0.73
CA PHE A 113 -20.44 11.14 -0.26
C PHE A 113 -21.91 11.07 0.19
N PRO A 114 -22.25 10.54 1.39
CA PRO A 114 -23.63 10.48 1.88
C PRO A 114 -24.35 11.83 1.98
N LEU A 115 -23.61 12.93 2.17
CA LEU A 115 -24.18 14.27 2.39
C LEU A 115 -24.98 14.78 1.17
N PHE A 116 -24.58 14.39 -0.04
CA PHE A 116 -25.28 14.75 -1.28
C PHE A 116 -25.98 13.55 -1.94
N THR A 117 -25.76 12.32 -1.46
CA THR A 117 -26.39 11.11 -2.00
C THR A 117 -27.91 11.19 -2.01
N SER A 118 -28.55 11.71 -0.96
CA SER A 118 -30.02 11.81 -0.91
C SER A 118 -30.60 12.65 -2.06
N HIS A 119 -30.02 13.83 -2.31
CA HIS A 119 -30.40 14.68 -3.44
C HIS A 119 -30.07 14.04 -4.79
N MET A 120 -28.94 13.32 -4.88
CA MET A 120 -28.55 12.62 -6.10
C MET A 120 -29.55 11.53 -6.49
N TYR A 121 -29.98 10.70 -5.53
CA TYR A 121 -30.92 9.61 -5.78
C TYR A 121 -32.34 10.12 -6.09
N HIS A 122 -32.78 11.22 -5.46
CA HIS A 122 -34.10 11.79 -5.71
C HIS A 122 -34.22 12.38 -7.12
N ASN A 123 -33.17 13.04 -7.63
CA ASN A 123 -33.24 13.74 -8.93
C ASN A 123 -32.92 12.84 -10.14
N LEU A 124 -32.00 11.87 -10.01
CA LEU A 124 -31.52 11.06 -11.13
C LEU A 124 -32.11 9.65 -11.18
N GLY A 125 -32.72 9.20 -10.08
CA GLY A 125 -33.19 7.83 -9.93
C GLY A 125 -32.05 6.84 -9.66
N PRO A 126 -32.39 5.61 -9.23
CA PRO A 126 -31.45 4.68 -8.61
C PRO A 126 -30.37 4.14 -9.56
N ALA A 127 -30.70 3.91 -10.83
CA ALA A 127 -29.75 3.40 -11.83
C ALA A 127 -28.67 4.45 -12.18
N TRP A 128 -29.08 5.69 -12.48
CA TRP A 128 -28.16 6.77 -12.86
C TRP A 128 -27.36 7.31 -11.68
N ALA A 129 -27.98 7.43 -10.50
CA ALA A 129 -27.28 7.82 -9.28
C ALA A 129 -26.13 6.84 -8.94
N SER A 130 -26.35 5.55 -9.16
CA SER A 130 -25.33 4.50 -8.94
C SER A 130 -24.26 4.46 -10.04
N ALA A 131 -24.54 5.00 -11.23
CA ALA A 131 -23.58 5.06 -12.34
C ALA A 131 -22.56 6.20 -12.20
N ILE A 132 -22.89 7.28 -11.49
CA ILE A 132 -21.97 8.41 -11.24
C ILE A 132 -20.62 7.95 -10.63
N PRO A 133 -20.59 7.20 -9.51
CA PRO A 133 -19.33 6.70 -8.97
C PRO A 133 -18.63 5.71 -9.91
N ALA A 134 -19.37 4.99 -10.77
CA ALA A 134 -18.79 4.11 -11.79
C ALA A 134 -18.04 4.89 -12.86
N PHE A 135 -18.63 5.98 -13.37
CA PHE A 135 -17.97 6.89 -14.31
C PHE A 135 -16.77 7.60 -13.68
N LEU A 136 -16.87 7.98 -12.40
CA LEU A 136 -15.74 8.56 -11.69
C LEU A 136 -14.60 7.55 -11.56
N ALA A 137 -14.89 6.31 -11.15
CA ALA A 137 -13.89 5.24 -11.09
C ALA A 137 -13.25 4.97 -12.47
N LEU A 138 -14.03 5.03 -13.54
CA LEU A 138 -13.52 4.89 -14.92
C LEU A 138 -12.58 6.04 -15.29
N ALA A 139 -12.91 7.28 -14.92
CA ALA A 139 -12.03 8.44 -15.14
C ALA A 139 -10.70 8.32 -14.39
N PHE A 140 -10.68 7.66 -13.22
CA PHE A 140 -9.47 7.38 -12.45
C PHE A 140 -8.74 6.09 -12.86
N ALA A 141 -9.35 5.21 -13.67
CA ALA A 141 -8.74 3.98 -14.15
C ALA A 141 -7.37 4.14 -14.87
N PRO A 142 -7.10 5.18 -15.68
CA PRO A 142 -5.79 5.34 -16.33
C PRO A 142 -4.68 5.80 -15.36
N LEU A 143 -5.03 6.26 -14.15
CA LEU A 143 -4.08 6.82 -13.19
C LEU A 143 -2.96 5.83 -12.79
N PRO A 144 -3.22 4.57 -12.40
CA PRO A 144 -2.16 3.62 -12.08
C PRO A 144 -1.28 3.26 -13.29
N PHE A 145 -1.82 3.24 -14.52
CA PHE A 145 -1.01 3.06 -15.74
C PHE A 145 -0.06 4.23 -15.95
N LEU A 146 -0.55 5.45 -15.69
CA LEU A 146 0.26 6.66 -15.76
C LEU A 146 1.37 6.64 -14.70
N LEU A 147 1.07 6.21 -13.48
CA LEU A 147 2.06 6.08 -12.40
C LEU A 147 3.14 5.04 -12.71
N LEU A 148 2.83 3.96 -13.43
CA LEU A 148 3.86 3.01 -13.88
C LEU A 148 4.82 3.63 -14.91
N LYS A 149 4.28 4.40 -15.86
CA LYS A 149 5.09 5.01 -16.93
C LYS A 149 5.92 6.20 -16.43
N PHE A 150 5.37 6.98 -15.50
CA PHE A 150 5.98 8.22 -15.01
C PHE A 150 6.53 8.12 -13.58
N GLY A 151 6.50 6.95 -12.94
CA GLY A 151 6.92 6.76 -11.54
C GLY A 151 8.37 7.18 -11.26
N SER A 152 9.28 6.91 -12.19
CA SER A 152 10.68 7.35 -12.13
C SER A 152 10.82 8.87 -12.16
N THR A 153 10.07 9.54 -13.04
CA THR A 153 10.03 11.00 -13.16
C THR A 153 9.39 11.66 -11.94
N LEU A 154 8.31 11.07 -11.40
CA LEU A 154 7.64 11.57 -10.18
C LEU A 154 8.56 11.48 -8.96
N ARG A 155 9.35 10.41 -8.85
CA ARG A 155 10.38 10.26 -7.81
C ARG A 155 11.52 11.25 -7.96
N ALA A 156 12.01 11.47 -9.18
CA ALA A 156 13.10 12.41 -9.42
C ALA A 156 12.70 13.86 -9.06
N ARG A 157 11.41 14.19 -9.23
CA ARG A 157 10.88 15.55 -9.07
C ARG A 157 10.33 15.86 -7.68
N SER A 158 10.11 14.86 -6.80
CA SER A 158 9.53 15.10 -5.48
C SER A 158 10.60 15.40 -4.42
N ARG A 159 10.53 16.58 -3.80
CA ARG A 159 11.40 16.99 -2.69
C ARG A 159 11.34 16.00 -1.52
N PHE A 160 10.15 15.47 -1.24
CA PHE A 160 9.92 14.54 -0.12
C PHE A 160 10.55 13.15 -0.34
N ALA A 161 10.61 12.63 -1.56
CA ALA A 161 11.28 11.34 -1.81
C ALA A 161 12.81 11.47 -1.69
N ASN A 162 13.36 12.61 -2.13
CA ASN A 162 14.79 12.90 -1.98
C ASN A 162 15.17 13.17 -0.51
N GLU A 163 14.32 13.88 0.24
CA GLU A 163 14.55 14.12 1.67
C GLU A 163 14.40 12.84 2.51
N ALA A 164 13.44 11.96 2.18
CA ALA A 164 13.31 10.65 2.81
C ALA A 164 14.57 9.79 2.58
N LYS A 165 15.10 9.75 1.35
CA LYS A 165 16.38 9.06 1.08
C LYS A 165 17.55 9.64 1.86
N ALA A 166 17.66 10.97 1.93
CA ALA A 166 18.75 11.64 2.65
C ALA A 166 18.69 11.39 4.16
N ARG A 167 17.49 11.41 4.76
CA ARG A 167 17.31 11.09 6.18
C ARG A 167 17.57 9.61 6.47
N LEU A 168 17.25 8.69 5.55
CA LEU A 168 17.54 7.26 5.71
C LEU A 168 19.04 7.01 5.75
N ALA A 169 19.77 7.57 4.78
CA ALA A 169 21.23 7.47 4.75
C ALA A 169 21.86 7.98 6.05
N LYS A 170 21.33 9.09 6.59
CA LYS A 170 21.77 9.62 7.89
C LYS A 170 21.43 8.71 9.06
N LEU A 171 20.26 8.07 9.07
CA LEU A 171 19.87 7.12 10.12
C LEU A 171 20.68 5.82 10.06
N GLU A 172 20.99 5.31 8.87
CA GLU A 172 21.88 4.15 8.69
C GLU A 172 23.29 4.47 9.16
N GLU A 173 23.80 5.66 8.85
CA GLU A 173 25.09 6.12 9.35
C GLU A 173 25.11 6.23 10.88
N VAL A 174 24.07 6.82 11.48
CA VAL A 174 23.93 6.90 12.95
C VAL A 174 23.82 5.51 13.56
N ARG A 175 23.03 4.61 12.97
CA ARG A 175 22.89 3.24 13.47
C ARG A 175 24.19 2.48 13.40
N LYS A 176 24.93 2.57 12.30
CA LYS A 176 26.24 1.93 12.17
C LYS A 176 27.23 2.45 13.22
N LYS A 177 27.23 3.76 13.48
CA LYS A 177 28.02 4.38 14.57
C LYS A 177 27.58 3.90 15.96
N VAL A 178 26.29 3.69 16.18
CA VAL A 178 25.77 3.16 17.45
C VAL A 178 26.17 1.69 17.61
N ASP A 179 26.05 0.87 16.57
CA ASP A 179 26.42 -0.54 16.56
C ASP A 179 27.94 -0.71 16.77
N GLU A 180 28.77 0.08 16.07
CA GLU A 180 30.24 0.13 16.31
C GLU A 180 30.58 0.51 17.75
N LYS A 181 29.87 1.50 18.31
CA LYS A 181 30.08 1.94 19.69
C LYS A 181 29.56 0.93 20.73
N PHE A 182 28.56 0.14 20.38
CA PHE A 182 28.06 -0.98 21.19
C PHE A 182 29.08 -2.11 21.19
N GLU A 183 29.58 -2.52 20.03
CA GLU A 183 30.63 -3.55 19.88
C GLU A 183 31.92 -3.16 20.61
N GLU A 184 32.36 -1.90 20.50
CA GLU A 184 33.53 -1.39 21.22
C GLU A 184 33.34 -1.43 22.75
N LYS A 185 32.12 -1.13 23.23
CA LYS A 185 31.77 -1.26 24.65
C LYS A 185 31.73 -2.71 25.11
N HIS A 186 31.20 -3.63 24.31
CA HIS A 186 31.15 -5.05 24.65
C HIS A 186 32.55 -5.68 24.66
N ALA A 187 33.40 -5.34 23.70
CA ALA A 187 34.80 -5.77 23.66
C ALA A 187 35.64 -5.21 24.83
N ALA A 188 35.32 -4.01 25.32
CA ALA A 188 35.97 -3.43 26.51
C ALA A 188 35.52 -4.08 27.82
N VAL A 189 34.32 -4.66 27.88
CA VAL A 189 33.77 -5.38 29.05
C VAL A 189 34.26 -6.83 29.11
N GLU A 190 34.60 -7.44 27.96
CA GLU A 190 35.08 -8.83 27.88
C GLU A 190 36.59 -9.00 28.14
N LYS A 191 37.35 -7.91 28.36
CA LYS A 191 38.73 -8.05 28.85
C LYS A 191 38.69 -8.74 30.21
N PRO A 192 39.31 -9.93 30.36
CA PRO A 192 39.34 -10.61 31.65
C PRO A 192 39.98 -9.65 32.65
N VAL A 193 39.31 -9.44 33.79
CA VAL A 193 39.96 -8.89 34.97
C VAL A 193 41.08 -9.88 35.29
N GLU A 194 42.30 -9.54 34.88
CA GLU A 194 43.52 -10.26 35.21
C GLU A 194 43.62 -10.21 36.74
N ILE A 195 43.22 -11.31 37.38
CA ILE A 195 43.28 -11.46 38.83
C ILE A 195 44.77 -11.62 39.11
N ASP A 196 45.43 -10.50 39.40
CA ASP A 196 46.80 -10.48 39.86
C ASP A 196 46.85 -11.33 41.14
N SER A 197 47.36 -12.56 41.00
CA SER A 197 47.53 -13.52 42.08
C SER A 197 48.70 -13.10 42.95
N ALA A 198 48.57 -11.93 43.59
CA ALA A 198 49.46 -11.46 44.63
C ALA A 198 48.85 -11.88 45.97
N GLY A 199 49.32 -13.02 46.51
CA GLY A 199 49.14 -13.33 47.93
C GLY A 199 49.08 -14.81 48.29
N GLY A 200 50.18 -15.30 48.87
CA GLY A 200 50.07 -16.02 50.14
C GLY A 200 50.41 -17.52 50.15
N SER A 201 51.61 -17.79 50.68
CA SER A 201 51.85 -18.70 51.81
C SER A 201 51.88 -20.22 51.61
N SER A 202 52.95 -20.80 52.20
CA SER A 202 53.08 -22.15 52.82
C SER A 202 52.96 -23.36 51.88
N ALA A 203 53.85 -24.34 51.85
CA ALA A 203 54.82 -24.85 52.81
C ALA A 203 55.95 -25.57 52.04
#